data_AF-A0A7T0BXF6-F1
#
_entry.id   AF-A0A7T0BXF6-F1
#
_cell.length_a   1.000
_cell.length_b   1.000
_cell.length_c   1.000
_cell.angle_alpha   90.00
_cell.angle_beta   90.00
_cell.angle_gamma   90.00
#
_symmetry.space_group_name_H-M   'P 1'
#
loop_
_entity.id
_entity.type
_entity.pdbx_description
1 polymer ?
#
loop_
_entity_poly.entity_id
_entity_poly.type
_entity_poly.pdbx_seq_one_letter_code
_entity_poly.pdbx_strand_id
1 'polypeptide(L)'
;MTQTAFSDQNGVYLMGMTDAQELRNYITARFTEGELQYAYELLLENAQSLAKAERIPPLQALWKIIDAAYDKKMPPLTCGEGCAHCCYTGVMITKMEWDGMINAARQKGIDLMDVIERSEKSLHRIKKAIESGIDPVKIDWYQMVINQPCPFLDEDESCTIHDDRPLDCRTMVAFRDACGSKKLEHAQRGGLIEEAVAPAVIAKLQYEATPKLKRRKFDGTAPLRLIQHWLLEYKKKKSSRKRKK
;
A
#
# COMPACT_ATOMS: atom_id res chain seq x y z
N MET A 1 9.84 -14.96 22.60
CA MET A 1 9.03 -13.84 23.11
C MET A 1 7.69 -13.94 22.44
N THR A 2 6.64 -14.25 23.19
CA THR A 2 5.26 -14.42 22.74
C THR A 2 4.75 -13.09 22.19
N GLN A 3 4.77 -12.91 20.86
CA GLN A 3 4.07 -11.81 20.23
C GLN A 3 2.57 -12.03 20.46
N THR A 4 1.96 -11.15 21.25
CA THR A 4 0.53 -11.23 21.54
C THR A 4 -0.20 -10.54 20.39
N ALA A 5 -0.44 -11.29 19.31
CA ALA A 5 -1.42 -10.89 18.31
C ALA A 5 -2.79 -10.90 19.00
N PHE A 6 -3.45 -9.75 19.05
CA PHE A 6 -4.82 -9.66 19.55
C PHE A 6 -5.72 -9.61 18.31
N SER A 7 -6.64 -10.55 18.15
CA SER A 7 -7.67 -10.43 17.13
C SER A 7 -9.00 -10.09 17.79
N ASP A 8 -9.75 -9.20 17.17
CA ASP A 8 -11.14 -8.93 17.52
C ASP A 8 -12.04 -9.09 16.28
N GLN A 9 -13.34 -8.79 16.44
CA GLN A 9 -14.31 -8.89 15.35
C GLN A 9 -14.01 -7.96 14.15
N ASN A 10 -13.27 -6.87 14.38
CA ASN A 10 -12.92 -5.85 13.39
C ASN A 10 -11.60 -6.14 12.66
N GLY A 11 -10.74 -6.99 13.22
CA GLY A 11 -9.49 -7.36 12.55
C GLY A 11 -8.41 -7.84 13.52
N VAL A 12 -7.19 -7.94 13.01
CA VAL A 12 -6.02 -8.31 13.81
C VAL A 12 -5.28 -7.04 14.23
N TYR A 13 -5.14 -6.85 15.54
CA TYR A 13 -4.35 -5.82 16.21
C TYR A 13 -2.90 -6.28 16.32
N LEU A 14 -1.99 -5.46 15.79
CA LEU A 14 -0.59 -5.82 15.63
C LEU A 14 0.25 -4.85 16.45
N MET A 15 0.60 -5.23 17.69
CA MET A 15 1.80 -4.67 18.32
C MET A 15 3.01 -5.17 17.52
N GLY A 16 3.40 -4.41 16.49
CA GLY A 16 4.65 -4.61 15.76
C GLY A 16 4.75 -5.89 14.92
N MET A 17 3.63 -6.50 14.53
CA MET A 17 3.64 -7.71 13.71
C MET A 17 3.43 -7.41 12.22
N THR A 18 4.41 -7.81 11.44
CA THR A 18 4.47 -7.78 9.97
C THR A 18 4.23 -9.18 9.38
N ASP A 19 3.79 -10.14 10.19
CA ASP A 19 3.75 -11.54 9.79
C ASP A 19 2.60 -11.83 8.82
N ALA A 20 2.95 -11.95 7.56
CA ALA A 20 2.03 -12.29 6.50
C ALA A 20 1.39 -13.67 6.68
N GLN A 21 2.00 -14.60 7.44
CA GLN A 21 1.43 -15.92 7.72
C GLN A 21 0.27 -15.85 8.69
N GLU A 22 0.34 -15.01 9.73
CA GLU A 22 -0.78 -14.83 10.65
C GLU A 22 -1.98 -14.18 9.97
N LEU A 23 -1.73 -13.16 9.14
CA LEU A 23 -2.79 -12.55 8.33
C LEU A 23 -3.41 -13.58 7.38
N ARG A 24 -2.61 -14.43 6.73
CA ARG A 24 -3.12 -15.54 5.92
C ARG A 24 -4.00 -16.47 6.75
N ASN A 25 -3.53 -16.93 7.91
CA ASN A 25 -4.27 -17.83 8.79
C ASN A 25 -5.61 -17.22 9.21
N TYR A 26 -5.62 -15.93 9.56
CA TYR A 26 -6.84 -15.20 9.91
C TYR A 26 -7.84 -15.17 8.75
N ILE A 27 -7.39 -14.78 7.56
CA ILE A 27 -8.23 -14.72 6.36
C ILE A 27 -8.85 -16.09 6.05
N THR A 28 -8.04 -17.14 6.06
CA THR A 28 -8.51 -18.52 5.76
C THR A 28 -9.43 -19.09 6.83
N ALA A 29 -9.32 -18.62 8.07
CA ALA A 29 -10.24 -19.01 9.15
C ALA A 29 -11.58 -18.25 9.06
N ARG A 30 -11.59 -17.07 8.44
CA ARG A 30 -12.76 -16.18 8.37
C ARG A 30 -13.58 -16.33 7.09
N PHE A 31 -12.94 -16.66 5.97
CA PHE A 31 -13.59 -16.74 4.67
C PHE A 31 -13.27 -18.07 3.98
N THR A 32 -14.30 -18.68 3.41
CA THR A 32 -14.17 -19.88 2.56
C THR A 32 -13.54 -19.53 1.21
N GLU A 33 -12.96 -20.54 0.54
CA GLU A 33 -12.43 -20.35 -0.82
C GLU A 33 -13.49 -19.85 -1.81
N GLY A 34 -14.74 -20.32 -1.68
CA GLY A 34 -15.85 -19.88 -2.52
C GLY A 34 -16.20 -18.40 -2.31
N GLU A 35 -16.18 -17.93 -1.07
CA GLU A 35 -16.40 -16.50 -0.75
C GLU A 35 -15.26 -15.64 -1.31
N LEU A 36 -14.01 -16.09 -1.17
CA LEU A 36 -12.85 -15.38 -1.71
C LEU A 36 -12.91 -15.30 -3.24
N GLN A 37 -13.25 -16.40 -3.91
CA GLN A 37 -13.37 -16.42 -5.37
C GLN A 37 -14.50 -15.50 -5.85
N TYR A 38 -15.67 -15.56 -5.23
CA TYR A 38 -16.80 -14.70 -5.56
C TYR A 38 -16.46 -13.22 -5.32
N ALA A 39 -15.85 -12.89 -4.19
CA ALA A 39 -15.44 -11.52 -3.88
C ALA A 39 -14.38 -11.00 -4.86
N TYR A 40 -13.42 -11.83 -5.28
CA TYR A 40 -12.45 -11.47 -6.31
C TYR A 40 -13.12 -11.12 -7.64
N GLU A 41 -14.04 -11.96 -8.12
CA GLU A 41 -14.76 -11.74 -9.39
C GLU A 41 -15.60 -10.47 -9.34
N LEU A 42 -16.39 -10.32 -8.28
CA LEU A 42 -17.25 -9.15 -8.07
C LEU A 42 -16.44 -7.86 -7.95
N LEU A 43 -15.33 -7.87 -7.18
CA LEU A 43 -14.50 -6.69 -6.99
C LEU A 43 -13.81 -6.26 -8.29
N LEU A 44 -13.33 -7.23 -9.08
CA LEU A 44 -12.73 -6.96 -10.39
C LEU A 44 -13.75 -6.36 -11.37
N GLU A 45 -14.92 -6.98 -11.50
CA GLU A 45 -15.98 -6.50 -12.40
C GLU A 45 -16.43 -5.09 -12.02
N ASN A 46 -16.65 -4.84 -10.73
CA ASN A 46 -17.04 -3.52 -10.22
C ASN A 46 -15.97 -2.47 -10.50
N ALA A 47 -14.69 -2.79 -10.26
CA ALA A 47 -13.58 -1.87 -10.52
C ALA A 47 -13.49 -1.51 -12.01
N GLN A 48 -13.62 -2.50 -12.91
CA GLN A 48 -13.60 -2.27 -14.35
C GLN A 48 -14.82 -1.45 -14.82
N SER A 49 -16.01 -1.76 -14.30
CA SER A 49 -17.25 -1.08 -14.65
C SER A 49 -17.25 0.37 -14.19
N LEU A 50 -16.84 0.63 -12.94
CA LEU A 50 -16.72 1.97 -12.38
C LEU A 50 -15.66 2.79 -13.12
N ALA A 51 -14.50 2.19 -13.42
CA ALA A 51 -13.45 2.84 -14.20
C ALA A 51 -13.94 3.32 -15.57
N LYS A 52 -14.73 2.49 -16.26
CA LYS A 52 -15.35 2.85 -17.54
C LYS A 52 -16.39 3.96 -17.38
N ALA A 53 -17.25 3.86 -16.37
CA ALA A 53 -18.33 4.82 -16.13
C ALA A 53 -17.80 6.21 -15.80
N GLU A 54 -16.80 6.30 -14.92
CA GLU A 54 -16.23 7.58 -14.47
C GLU A 54 -15.02 8.05 -15.29
N ARG A 55 -14.55 7.24 -16.25
CA ARG A 55 -13.35 7.50 -17.06
C ARG A 55 -12.09 7.71 -16.21
N ILE A 56 -11.94 6.88 -15.18
CA ILE A 56 -10.77 6.87 -14.29
C ILE A 56 -9.95 5.59 -14.48
N PRO A 57 -8.67 5.54 -14.05
CA PRO A 57 -7.89 4.31 -14.07
C PRO A 57 -8.56 3.18 -13.24
N PRO A 58 -8.50 1.91 -13.67
CA PRO A 58 -9.06 0.78 -12.92
C PRO A 58 -8.57 0.66 -11.48
N LEU A 59 -7.31 1.01 -11.22
CA LEU A 59 -6.75 1.02 -9.87
C LEU A 59 -7.43 2.08 -8.98
N GLN A 60 -7.73 3.26 -9.52
CA GLN A 60 -8.42 4.32 -8.78
C GLN A 60 -9.89 3.94 -8.50
N ALA A 61 -10.53 3.26 -9.45
CA ALA A 61 -11.87 2.69 -9.23
C ALA A 61 -11.86 1.62 -8.13
N LEU A 62 -10.86 0.74 -8.12
CA LEU A 62 -10.68 -0.24 -7.05
C LEU A 62 -10.55 0.44 -5.68
N TRP A 63 -9.77 1.51 -5.58
CA TRP A 63 -9.64 2.30 -4.35
C TRP A 63 -10.97 2.86 -3.86
N LYS A 64 -11.76 3.47 -4.73
CA LYS A 64 -13.09 3.97 -4.38
C LYS A 64 -14.00 2.88 -3.84
N ILE A 65 -13.95 1.67 -4.42
CA ILE A 65 -14.77 0.54 -3.97
C ILE A 65 -14.32 0.04 -2.60
N ILE A 66 -13.01 -0.08 -2.37
CA ILE A 66 -12.46 -0.49 -1.07
C ILE A 66 -12.80 0.53 0.01
N ASP A 67 -12.60 1.83 -0.26
CA ASP A 67 -12.95 2.88 0.70
C ASP A 67 -14.44 2.87 1.05
N ALA A 68 -15.31 2.75 0.04
CA ALA A 68 -16.74 2.62 0.26
C ALA A 68 -17.14 1.34 1.04
N ALA A 69 -16.34 0.27 0.96
CA ALA A 69 -16.55 -0.94 1.75
C ALA A 69 -16.19 -0.70 3.23
N TYR A 70 -15.11 0.01 3.52
CA TYR A 70 -14.76 0.42 4.89
C TYR A 70 -15.85 1.28 5.51
N ASP A 71 -16.30 2.32 4.80
CA ASP A 71 -17.33 3.24 5.30
C ASP A 71 -18.64 2.53 5.66
N LYS A 72 -18.94 1.41 5.00
CA LYS A 72 -20.18 0.65 5.19
C LYS A 72 -20.08 -0.49 6.19
N LYS A 73 -18.93 -1.17 6.25
CA LYS A 73 -18.78 -2.47 6.92
C LYS A 73 -17.93 -2.42 8.18
N MET A 74 -17.14 -1.37 8.36
CA MET A 74 -16.27 -1.21 9.52
C MET A 74 -16.77 -0.09 10.43
N PRO A 75 -16.40 -0.12 11.72
CA PRO A 75 -16.54 1.07 12.56
C PRO A 75 -15.93 2.29 11.88
N PRO A 76 -16.41 3.51 12.18
CA PRO A 76 -15.86 4.73 11.61
C PRO A 76 -14.33 4.73 11.71
N LEU A 77 -13.68 4.81 10.55
CA LEU A 77 -12.24 4.99 10.48
C LEU A 77 -11.89 6.30 11.17
N THR A 78 -10.90 6.28 12.05
CA THR A 78 -10.34 7.52 12.61
C THR A 78 -9.37 8.18 11.62
N CYS A 79 -8.90 7.42 10.61
CA CYS A 79 -8.00 7.92 9.58
C CYS A 79 -8.68 9.01 8.73
N GLY A 80 -8.12 10.20 8.74
CA GLY A 80 -8.53 11.36 7.96
C GLY A 80 -7.39 12.39 7.86
N GLU A 81 -7.72 13.58 7.38
CA GLU A 81 -6.80 14.72 7.42
C GLU A 81 -6.30 14.97 8.86
N GLY A 82 -5.01 15.22 9.03
CA GLY A 82 -4.38 15.36 10.35
C GLY A 82 -4.15 14.05 11.13
N CYS A 83 -4.43 12.87 10.57
CA CYS A 83 -4.08 11.59 11.19
C CYS A 83 -2.86 10.93 10.53
N ALA A 84 -1.72 10.93 11.23
CA ALA A 84 -0.48 10.30 10.75
C ALA A 84 -0.17 8.92 11.36
N HIS A 85 -1.08 8.31 12.14
CA HIS A 85 -0.80 7.07 12.90
C HIS A 85 -0.15 5.96 12.06
N CYS A 86 -0.79 5.55 10.95
CA CYS A 86 -0.24 4.53 10.07
C CYS A 86 0.85 5.06 9.11
N CYS A 87 1.04 6.37 9.00
CA CYS A 87 2.04 6.99 8.11
C CYS A 87 3.48 6.83 8.61
N TYR A 88 3.70 6.23 9.78
CA TYR A 88 5.03 5.87 10.30
C TYR A 88 5.39 4.39 10.09
N THR A 89 4.63 3.70 9.23
CA THR A 89 4.82 2.30 8.86
C THR A 89 5.67 2.14 7.59
N GLY A 90 6.22 0.94 7.39
CA GLY A 90 6.86 0.60 6.11
C GLY A 90 5.81 0.20 5.08
N VAL A 91 5.64 1.01 4.03
CA VAL A 91 4.61 0.78 3.00
C VAL A 91 5.21 0.08 1.80
N MET A 92 4.80 -1.17 1.54
CA MET A 92 5.24 -1.96 0.40
C MET A 92 4.18 -1.99 -0.70
N ILE A 93 4.57 -1.65 -1.92
CA ILE A 93 3.63 -1.48 -3.04
C ILE A 93 4.13 -2.14 -4.31
N THR A 94 3.18 -2.50 -5.16
CA THR A 94 3.43 -2.98 -6.52
C THR A 94 3.84 -1.85 -7.45
N LYS A 95 4.34 -2.21 -8.64
CA LYS A 95 4.64 -1.24 -9.70
C LYS A 95 3.39 -0.49 -10.19
N MET A 96 2.25 -1.16 -10.28
CA MET A 96 0.99 -0.56 -10.72
C MET A 96 0.51 0.50 -9.74
N GLU A 97 0.58 0.22 -8.44
CA GLU A 97 0.24 1.18 -7.39
C GLU A 97 1.19 2.38 -7.40
N TRP A 98 2.49 2.14 -7.54
CA TRP A 98 3.47 3.21 -7.69
C TRP A 98 3.13 4.12 -8.88
N ASP A 99 2.80 3.56 -10.04
CA ASP A 99 2.42 4.37 -11.21
C ASP A 99 1.15 5.20 -10.96
N GLY A 100 0.18 4.64 -10.24
CA GLY A 100 -1.00 5.37 -9.77
C GLY A 100 -0.62 6.57 -8.91
N MET A 101 0.17 6.34 -7.85
CA MET A 101 0.64 7.39 -6.94
C MET A 101 1.42 8.50 -7.68
N ILE A 102 2.27 8.16 -8.64
CA ILE A 102 3.04 9.16 -9.39
C ILE A 102 2.14 9.99 -10.32
N ASN A 103 1.10 9.38 -10.89
CA ASN A 103 0.14 10.12 -11.71
C ASN A 103 -0.69 11.07 -10.83
N ALA A 104 -1.15 10.61 -9.67
CA ALA A 104 -1.84 11.43 -8.68
C ALA A 104 -0.99 12.61 -8.21
N ALA A 105 0.28 12.34 -7.85
CA ALA A 105 1.23 13.37 -7.45
C ALA A 105 1.39 14.45 -8.52
N ARG A 106 1.50 14.06 -9.80
CA ARG A 106 1.56 15.01 -10.91
C ARG A 106 0.29 15.85 -11.07
N GLN A 107 -0.88 15.22 -10.94
CA GLN A 107 -2.16 15.93 -11.04
C GLN A 107 -2.35 16.93 -9.90
N LYS A 108 -1.84 16.60 -8.71
CA LYS A 108 -1.85 17.48 -7.52
C LYS A 108 -0.69 18.48 -7.48
N GLY A 109 0.18 18.52 -8.49
CA GLY A 109 1.31 19.46 -8.55
C GLY A 109 2.44 19.15 -7.56
N ILE A 110 2.50 17.94 -7.00
CA ILE A 110 3.52 17.52 -6.04
C ILE A 110 4.85 17.25 -6.76
N ASP A 111 5.91 17.97 -6.39
CA ASP A 111 7.25 17.66 -6.88
C ASP A 111 7.85 16.47 -6.11
N LEU A 112 8.08 15.38 -6.84
CA LEU A 112 8.69 14.17 -6.31
C LEU A 112 10.16 14.38 -5.91
N MET A 113 10.85 15.39 -6.44
CA MET A 113 12.20 15.72 -6.00
C MET A 113 12.19 16.29 -4.57
N ASP A 114 11.19 17.10 -4.23
CA ASP A 114 11.01 17.63 -2.87
C ASP A 114 10.60 16.52 -1.90
N VAL A 115 9.72 15.60 -2.34
CA VAL A 115 9.39 14.36 -1.61
C VAL A 115 10.66 13.54 -1.32
N ILE A 116 11.54 13.40 -2.31
CA ILE A 116 12.82 12.69 -2.16
C ILE A 116 13.73 13.40 -1.15
N GLU A 117 13.83 14.72 -1.22
CA GLU A 117 14.70 15.50 -0.34
C GLU A 117 14.25 15.39 1.13
N ARG A 118 12.97 15.60 1.40
CA ARG A 118 12.40 15.47 2.75
C ARG A 118 12.52 14.04 3.31
N SER A 119 12.65 13.04 2.45
CA SER A 119 12.77 11.63 2.81
C SER A 119 14.21 11.11 2.90
N GLU A 120 15.23 11.99 2.86
CA GLU A 120 16.64 11.59 2.73
C GLU A 120 17.06 10.50 3.73
N LYS A 121 16.67 10.63 5.00
CA LYS A 121 17.04 9.68 6.05
C LYS A 121 16.54 8.25 5.77
N SER A 122 15.27 8.09 5.41
CA SER A 122 14.70 6.77 5.11
C SER A 122 15.24 6.21 3.79
N LEU A 123 15.43 7.07 2.79
CA LEU A 123 16.06 6.71 1.52
C LEU A 123 17.51 6.25 1.70
N HIS A 124 18.29 6.90 2.56
CA HIS A 124 19.67 6.52 2.85
C HIS A 124 19.76 5.11 3.45
N ARG A 125 18.86 4.77 4.37
CA ARG A 125 18.79 3.41 4.95
C ARG A 125 18.53 2.36 3.88
N ILE A 126 17.53 2.59 3.03
CA ILE A 126 17.18 1.65 1.95
C ILE A 126 18.30 1.55 0.92
N LYS A 127 18.92 2.68 0.55
CA LYS A 127 20.07 2.70 -0.36
C LYS A 127 21.22 1.86 0.17
N LYS A 128 21.58 2.04 1.46
CA LYS A 128 22.68 1.29 2.10
C LYS A 128 22.40 -0.23 2.12
N ALA A 129 21.15 -0.63 2.36
CA ALA A 129 20.75 -2.04 2.32
C ALA A 129 20.81 -2.64 0.91
N ILE A 130 20.43 -1.88 -0.12
CA ILE A 130 20.56 -2.32 -1.51
C ILE A 130 22.04 -2.45 -1.90
N GLU A 131 22.89 -1.53 -1.44
CA GLU A 131 24.32 -1.48 -1.75
C GLU A 131 25.15 -2.51 -0.96
N SER A 132 24.66 -3.01 0.19
CA SER A 132 25.38 -3.97 1.02
C SER A 132 25.42 -5.39 0.45
N GLY A 133 24.72 -5.66 -0.66
CA GLY A 133 24.69 -6.99 -1.29
C GLY A 133 23.93 -8.05 -0.49
N ILE A 134 23.23 -7.66 0.58
CA ILE A 134 22.34 -8.56 1.31
C ILE A 134 21.20 -8.97 0.37
N ASP A 135 20.88 -10.26 0.38
CA ASP A 135 19.73 -10.78 -0.36
C ASP A 135 18.45 -10.00 0.05
N PRO A 136 17.82 -9.27 -0.89
CA PRO A 136 16.61 -8.49 -0.62
C PRO A 136 15.48 -9.29 0.02
N VAL A 137 15.43 -10.61 -0.20
CA VAL A 137 14.39 -11.49 0.36
C VAL A 137 14.59 -11.72 1.85
N LYS A 138 15.82 -11.56 2.36
CA LYS A 138 16.16 -11.74 3.78
C LYS A 138 16.01 -10.47 4.61
N ILE A 139 15.74 -9.34 3.96
CA ILE A 139 15.59 -8.05 4.62
C ILE A 139 14.13 -7.88 5.03
N ASP A 140 13.90 -7.67 6.32
CA ASP A 140 12.63 -7.13 6.77
C ASP A 140 12.58 -5.63 6.41
N TRP A 141 12.10 -5.37 5.19
CA TRP A 141 11.98 -4.02 4.64
C TRP A 141 11.10 -3.13 5.49
N TYR A 142 10.09 -3.68 6.15
CA TYR A 142 9.20 -2.91 7.01
C TYR A 142 9.96 -2.34 8.21
N GLN A 143 10.70 -3.19 8.92
CA GLN A 143 11.46 -2.78 10.11
C GLN A 143 12.56 -1.75 9.79
N MET A 144 13.04 -1.68 8.55
CA MET A 144 14.04 -0.69 8.16
C MET A 144 13.55 0.76 8.24
N VAL A 145 12.27 0.99 7.98
CA VAL A 145 11.67 2.32 7.85
C VAL A 145 10.55 2.59 8.86
N ILE A 146 10.23 1.63 9.72
CA ILE A 146 9.31 1.84 10.84
C ILE A 146 9.73 3.06 11.67
N ASN A 147 8.75 3.82 12.17
CA ASN A 147 8.93 5.08 12.89
C ASN A 147 9.61 6.19 12.08
N GLN A 148 9.73 6.05 10.75
CA GLN A 148 10.07 7.16 9.85
C GLN A 148 8.79 7.63 9.16
N PRO A 149 8.59 8.94 9.00
CA PRO A 149 7.42 9.45 8.28
C PRO A 149 7.41 8.95 6.85
N CYS A 150 6.22 8.62 6.35
CA CYS A 150 5.97 8.32 4.96
C CYS A 150 6.46 9.49 4.09
N PRO A 151 7.10 9.24 2.93
CA PRO A 151 7.52 10.31 2.02
C PRO A 151 6.42 11.27 1.56
N PHE A 152 5.16 10.82 1.61
CA PHE A 152 3.99 11.62 1.19
C PHE A 152 3.24 12.27 2.35
N LEU A 153 3.74 12.14 3.59
CA LEU A 153 3.22 12.86 4.74
C LEU A 153 3.77 14.29 4.72
N ASP A 154 2.90 15.29 4.82
CA ASP A 154 3.29 16.69 4.95
C ASP A 154 3.51 17.12 6.41
N GLU A 155 3.76 18.41 6.60
CA GLU A 155 4.06 19.01 7.90
C GLU A 155 2.83 19.06 8.83
N ASP A 156 1.63 19.07 8.26
CA ASP A 156 0.34 19.09 8.96
C ASP A 156 -0.16 17.67 9.28
N GLU A 157 0.74 16.68 9.25
CA GLU A 157 0.42 15.27 9.49
C GLU A 157 -0.64 14.71 8.51
N SER A 158 -0.70 15.28 7.30
CA SER A 158 -1.67 14.96 6.27
C SER A 158 -1.04 14.24 5.07
N CYS A 159 -1.79 13.27 4.53
CA CYS A 159 -1.32 12.47 3.39
C CYS A 159 -1.62 13.21 2.09
N THR A 160 -0.58 13.69 1.43
CA THR A 160 -0.68 14.46 0.17
C THR A 160 -1.27 13.67 -1.01
N ILE A 161 -1.35 12.34 -0.90
CA ILE A 161 -1.90 11.43 -1.92
C ILE A 161 -3.01 10.52 -1.35
N HIS A 162 -3.76 10.97 -0.34
CA HIS A 162 -4.71 10.13 0.39
C HIS A 162 -5.64 9.28 -0.51
N ASP A 163 -6.26 9.87 -1.53
CA ASP A 163 -7.19 9.17 -2.44
C ASP A 163 -6.52 8.08 -3.29
N ASP A 164 -5.21 8.18 -3.49
CA ASP A 164 -4.40 7.27 -4.30
C ASP A 164 -3.44 6.45 -3.42
N ARG A 165 -3.69 6.42 -2.10
CA ARG A 165 -2.92 5.60 -1.16
C ARG A 165 -2.99 4.11 -1.56
N PRO A 166 -1.88 3.37 -1.47
CA PRO A 166 -1.80 1.98 -1.91
C PRO A 166 -2.57 1.05 -0.98
N LEU A 167 -2.74 -0.21 -1.41
CA LEU A 167 -3.46 -1.23 -0.65
C LEU A 167 -2.88 -1.42 0.76
N ASP A 168 -1.56 -1.42 0.90
CA ASP A 168 -0.90 -1.58 2.21
C ASP A 168 -1.25 -0.43 3.18
N CYS A 169 -1.51 0.78 2.68
CA CYS A 169 -2.03 1.88 3.51
C CYS A 169 -3.53 1.75 3.80
N ARG A 170 -4.30 1.16 2.89
CA ARG A 170 -5.75 0.94 3.09
C ARG A 170 -6.02 -0.17 4.08
N THR A 171 -5.16 -1.17 4.11
CA THR A 171 -5.26 -2.29 5.05
C THR A 171 -4.70 -1.98 6.43
N MET A 172 -3.90 -0.93 6.56
CA MET A 172 -3.37 -0.43 7.84
C MET A 172 -4.22 0.71 8.36
N VAL A 173 -5.30 0.37 9.07
CA VAL A 173 -6.28 1.34 9.56
C VAL A 173 -6.11 1.61 11.06
N ALA A 174 -6.37 2.86 11.43
CA ALA A 174 -6.50 3.30 12.82
C ALA A 174 -7.99 3.38 13.18
N PHE A 175 -8.35 2.72 14.28
CA PHE A 175 -9.68 2.80 14.89
C PHE A 175 -9.58 3.42 16.29
N ARG A 176 -10.72 3.82 16.86
CA ARG A 176 -10.88 4.13 18.30
C ARG A 176 -9.93 5.24 18.80
N ASP A 177 -9.97 6.40 18.17
CA ASP A 177 -9.20 7.62 18.56
C ASP A 177 -7.67 7.45 18.58
N ALA A 178 -7.14 6.40 17.96
CA ALA A 178 -5.70 6.11 17.93
C ALA A 178 -4.85 7.15 17.16
N CYS A 179 -5.48 8.09 16.45
CA CYS A 179 -4.80 9.13 15.67
C CYS A 179 -3.92 10.07 16.50
N GLY A 180 -4.14 10.18 17.82
CA GLY A 180 -3.29 10.98 18.72
C GLY A 180 -1.94 10.34 19.08
N SER A 181 -1.69 9.08 18.70
CA SER A 181 -0.45 8.36 19.00
C SER A 181 0.39 8.15 17.74
N LYS A 182 1.71 8.31 17.84
CA LYS A 182 2.68 7.89 16.79
C LYS A 182 3.14 6.45 16.95
N LYS A 183 2.72 5.78 18.02
CA LYS A 183 3.07 4.38 18.29
C LYS A 183 2.12 3.49 17.51
N LEU A 184 2.65 2.69 16.60
CA LEU A 184 1.90 1.77 15.74
C LEU A 184 1.20 0.61 16.49
N GLU A 185 1.25 0.60 17.83
CA GLU A 185 0.68 -0.45 18.66
C GLU A 185 -0.82 -0.63 18.44
N HIS A 186 -1.54 0.34 17.86
CA HIS A 186 -2.98 0.29 17.61
C HIS A 186 -3.42 0.15 16.15
N ALA A 187 -2.49 -0.04 15.21
CA ALA A 187 -2.86 -0.29 13.81
C ALA A 187 -3.45 -1.70 13.63
N GLN A 188 -4.52 -1.81 12.85
CA GLN A 188 -5.21 -3.07 12.57
C GLN A 188 -5.14 -3.44 11.08
N ARG A 189 -5.13 -4.76 10.79
CA ARG A 189 -5.25 -5.35 9.43
C ARG A 189 -6.38 -6.36 9.33
N GLY A 190 -6.90 -6.55 8.12
CA GLY A 190 -7.71 -7.73 7.75
C GLY A 190 -9.13 -7.70 8.29
N GLY A 191 -9.83 -6.58 8.11
CA GLY A 191 -11.23 -6.42 8.51
C GLY A 191 -12.24 -6.81 7.41
N LEU A 192 -11.82 -6.79 6.14
CA LEU A 192 -12.71 -6.94 4.98
C LEU A 192 -12.29 -8.07 4.03
N ILE A 193 -13.28 -8.72 3.42
CA ILE A 193 -13.03 -9.68 2.35
C ILE A 193 -12.41 -9.01 1.11
N GLU A 194 -12.77 -7.74 0.87
CA GLU A 194 -12.19 -6.93 -0.21
C GLU A 194 -10.68 -6.78 -0.07
N GLU A 195 -10.16 -6.60 1.14
CA GLU A 195 -8.70 -6.54 1.37
C GLU A 195 -8.02 -7.87 1.04
N ALA A 196 -8.65 -8.99 1.41
CA ALA A 196 -8.10 -10.33 1.20
C ALA A 196 -7.91 -10.63 -0.29
N VAL A 197 -8.82 -10.15 -1.14
CA VAL A 197 -8.80 -10.42 -2.59
C VAL A 197 -8.16 -9.29 -3.41
N ALA A 198 -8.02 -8.08 -2.85
CA ALA A 198 -7.47 -6.92 -3.56
C ALA A 198 -6.08 -7.15 -4.19
N PRO A 199 -5.12 -7.88 -3.59
CA PRO A 199 -3.84 -8.17 -4.25
C PRO A 199 -4.01 -8.93 -5.57
N ALA A 200 -4.94 -9.89 -5.61
CA ALA A 200 -5.26 -10.66 -6.82
C ALA A 200 -5.93 -9.78 -7.88
N VAL A 201 -6.84 -8.88 -7.46
CA VAL A 201 -7.45 -7.90 -8.37
C VAL A 201 -6.39 -6.97 -8.96
N ILE A 202 -5.47 -6.43 -8.16
CA ILE A 202 -4.35 -5.57 -8.65
C ILE A 202 -3.48 -6.34 -9.64
N ALA A 203 -3.13 -7.59 -9.35
CA ALA A 203 -2.35 -8.43 -10.25
C ALA A 203 -3.08 -8.64 -11.59
N LYS A 204 -4.39 -8.88 -11.55
CA LYS A 204 -5.22 -9.03 -12.75
C LYS A 204 -5.30 -7.73 -13.57
N LEU A 205 -5.54 -6.59 -12.92
CA LEU A 205 -5.52 -5.27 -13.58
C LEU A 205 -4.15 -4.99 -14.22
N GLN A 206 -3.05 -5.33 -13.54
CA GLN A 206 -1.70 -5.18 -14.07
C GLN A 206 -1.47 -6.08 -15.29
N TYR A 207 -1.93 -7.33 -15.25
CA TYR A 207 -1.87 -8.24 -16.38
C TYR A 207 -2.61 -7.68 -17.60
N GLU A 208 -3.81 -7.13 -17.41
CA GLU A 208 -4.63 -6.57 -18.47
C GLU A 208 -4.01 -5.31 -19.09
N ALA A 209 -3.47 -4.42 -18.25
CA ALA A 209 -2.73 -3.23 -18.68
C ALA A 209 -1.41 -3.57 -19.38
N THR A 210 -0.84 -4.76 -19.14
CA THR A 210 0.41 -5.18 -19.77
C THR A 210 0.18 -5.52 -21.26
N PRO A 211 0.98 -4.96 -22.20
CA PRO A 211 0.86 -5.28 -23.63
C PRO A 211 0.94 -6.79 -23.89
N LYS A 212 0.10 -7.32 -24.79
CA LYS A 212 -0.02 -8.78 -25.06
C LYS A 212 1.34 -9.46 -25.25
N LEU A 213 2.26 -8.84 -25.99
CA LEU A 213 3.62 -9.35 -26.26
C LEU A 213 4.50 -9.53 -25.00
N LYS A 214 4.18 -8.80 -23.92
CA LYS A 214 4.89 -8.84 -22.64
C LYS A 214 4.19 -9.73 -21.60
N ARG A 215 2.92 -10.12 -21.82
CA ARG A 215 2.14 -10.93 -20.87
C ARG A 215 2.74 -12.30 -20.59
N ARG A 216 3.46 -12.90 -21.55
CA ARG A 216 4.20 -14.17 -21.35
C ARG A 216 5.28 -14.12 -20.26
N LYS A 217 5.69 -12.92 -19.84
CA LYS A 217 6.67 -12.70 -18.75
C LYS A 217 5.98 -12.30 -17.43
N PHE A 218 4.66 -12.29 -17.39
CA PHE A 218 3.90 -12.01 -16.19
C PHE A 218 3.77 -13.32 -15.41
N ASP A 219 4.36 -13.37 -14.22
CA ASP A 219 4.42 -14.55 -13.36
C ASP A 219 3.26 -14.62 -12.35
N GLY A 220 2.31 -13.68 -12.41
CA GLY A 220 1.21 -13.61 -11.46
C GLY A 220 1.56 -12.88 -10.17
N THR A 221 2.85 -12.59 -9.93
CA THR A 221 3.34 -11.97 -8.70
C THR A 221 3.96 -10.61 -8.99
N ALA A 222 3.30 -9.53 -8.56
CA ALA A 222 3.92 -8.20 -8.64
C ALA A 222 4.93 -8.06 -7.50
N PRO A 223 6.24 -7.84 -7.78
CA PRO A 223 7.22 -7.66 -6.72
C PRO A 223 6.86 -6.41 -5.92
N LEU A 224 6.66 -6.61 -4.62
CA LEU A 224 6.44 -5.53 -3.67
C LEU A 224 7.75 -4.87 -3.30
N ARG A 225 7.74 -3.53 -3.26
CA ARG A 225 8.90 -2.75 -2.80
C ARG A 225 8.42 -1.57 -1.97
N LEU A 226 9.26 -1.14 -1.04
CA LEU A 226 9.01 0.10 -0.29
C LEU A 226 8.86 1.31 -1.22
N ILE A 227 8.02 2.26 -0.83
CA ILE A 227 7.93 3.59 -1.48
C ILE A 227 9.33 4.20 -1.65
N GLN A 228 10.17 4.11 -0.62
CA GLN A 228 11.55 4.60 -0.63
C GLN A 228 12.39 3.97 -1.74
N HIS A 229 12.24 2.68 -2.01
CA HIS A 229 12.94 2.03 -3.13
C HIS A 229 12.45 2.61 -4.46
N TRP A 230 11.14 2.76 -4.65
CA TRP A 230 10.59 3.34 -5.86
C TRP A 230 11.06 4.79 -6.10
N LEU A 231 11.18 5.59 -5.05
CA LEU A 231 11.74 6.94 -5.10
C LEU A 231 13.22 6.93 -5.53
N LEU A 232 14.03 6.00 -5.03
CA LEU A 232 15.43 5.83 -5.49
C LEU A 232 15.50 5.50 -6.99
N GLU A 233 14.64 4.60 -7.47
CA GLU A 233 14.58 4.30 -8.91
C GLU A 233 14.15 5.52 -9.74
N TYR A 234 13.17 6.27 -9.26
CA TYR A 234 12.71 7.49 -9.91
C TYR A 234 13.84 8.52 -10.03
N LYS A 235 14.57 8.76 -8.94
CA LYS A 235 15.75 9.64 -8.90
C LYS A 235 16.80 9.21 -9.95
N LYS A 236 17.13 7.92 -10.01
CA LYS A 236 18.09 7.35 -10.99
C LYS A 236 17.63 7.51 -12.44
N LYS A 237 16.34 7.31 -12.72
CA LYS A 237 15.77 7.51 -14.06
C LYS A 237 15.78 8.98 -14.48
N LYS A 238 15.54 9.92 -13.56
CA LYS A 238 15.62 11.37 -13.84
C LYS A 238 17.06 11.84 -14.08
N SER A 239 18.03 11.39 -13.26
CA SER A 239 19.44 11.78 -13.44
C SER A 239 20.05 11.25 -14.74
N SER A 240 19.72 10.01 -15.14
CA SER A 240 20.16 9.43 -16.42
C SER A 240 19.55 10.14 -17.64
N ARG A 241 18.31 10.63 -17.54
CA ARG A 241 17.69 11.46 -18.60
C ARG A 241 18.34 12.84 -18.71
N LYS A 242 18.75 13.46 -17.60
CA LYS A 242 19.49 14.74 -17.61
C LYS A 242 20.88 14.59 -18.25
N ARG A 243 21.56 13.45 -18.07
CA ARG A 243 22.88 13.17 -18.69
C ARG A 243 22.84 12.87 -20.20
N LYS A 244 21.65 12.61 -20.77
CA LYS A 244 21.44 12.28 -22.18
C LYS A 244 20.90 13.46 -23.00
N LYS A 245 20.62 14.60 -22.35
CA LYS A 245 20.27 15.86 -22.98
C LYS A 245 21.48 16.78 -22.90
#